data_AF-A0A8M1KQG9-F1
#
_entry.id   AF-A0A8M1KQG9-F1
#
_cell.length_a   1.000
_cell.length_b   1.000
_cell.length_c   1.000
_cell.angle_alpha   90.00
_cell.angle_beta   90.00
_cell.angle_gamma   90.00
#
_symmetry.space_group_name_H-M   'P 1'
#
loop_
_entity.id
_entity.type
_entity.pdbx_description
1 polymer ?
#
loop_
_entity_poly.entity_id
_entity_poly.type
_entity_poly.pdbx_seq_one_letter_code
_entity_poly.pdbx_strand_id
1 'polypeptide(L)'
;MVGPAGSGKTTCYQALAGALRKLAARILEVVEDTSNEGETTDTDLQDSTSISWYSVYTVVLFPNALLHEEIFGACTEQQCTWRDGAFTKVLRDSERHDLSANPFSKLGKRRTLIRKMKWLVLDGDPLATPGWLDRLSTLGKSQPFLSLSSGEKVWPSREEMRVLAEVTDISGASPSAVTQCCLVYFSGKDLWKSVWKAEMDFLYREHTLDHSTMQMWKSMAADLFARTLTFIKLNALTSVMLTDNNAAKNSSYGASDGLQEVMSFIRILNALLDQCRKGYGLKCPPKETQDSLIASISTEVCARNMFVVAYIWGFGGHLHPR
;
A
#
# COMPACT_ATOMS: atom_id res chain seq x y z
N MET A 1 3.80 -4.72 10.93
CA MET A 1 2.89 -3.56 10.81
C MET A 1 1.50 -4.04 11.17
N VAL A 2 0.86 -3.39 12.14
CA VAL A 2 -0.43 -3.84 12.68
C VAL A 2 -1.47 -2.74 12.53
N GLY A 3 -2.69 -3.08 12.12
CA GLY A 3 -3.80 -2.14 12.10
C GLY A 3 -4.92 -2.56 11.14
N PRO A 4 -6.10 -1.92 11.21
CA PRO A 4 -7.27 -2.32 10.43
C PRO A 4 -7.01 -2.27 8.92
N ALA A 5 -7.80 -3.02 8.15
CA ALA A 5 -7.76 -2.97 6.69
C ALA A 5 -7.94 -1.52 6.19
N GLY A 6 -7.18 -1.11 5.19
CA GLY A 6 -7.24 0.26 4.66
C GLY A 6 -6.47 1.32 5.46
N SER A 7 -5.80 0.98 6.56
CA SER A 7 -5.02 1.96 7.36
C SER A 7 -3.75 2.52 6.69
N GLY A 8 -3.47 2.18 5.44
CA GLY A 8 -2.32 2.69 4.67
C GLY A 8 -1.00 1.95 4.91
N LYS A 9 -1.03 0.79 5.59
CA LYS A 9 0.12 -0.11 5.80
C LYS A 9 0.88 -0.39 4.50
N THR A 10 0.15 -0.84 3.47
CA THR A 10 0.72 -1.12 2.15
C THR A 10 1.39 0.08 1.51
N THR A 11 0.68 1.22 1.50
CA THR A 11 1.20 2.47 0.93
C THR A 11 2.45 2.96 1.66
N CYS A 12 2.53 2.76 2.98
CA CYS A 12 3.67 3.19 3.79
C CYS A 12 4.97 2.49 3.39
N TYR A 13 5.00 1.15 3.37
CA TYR A 13 6.23 0.45 2.99
C TYR A 13 6.55 0.62 1.51
N GLN A 14 5.55 0.74 0.63
CA GLN A 14 5.77 1.01 -0.80
C GLN A 14 6.39 2.39 -1.02
N ALA A 15 5.93 3.41 -0.29
CA ALA A 15 6.51 4.76 -0.32
C ALA A 15 7.96 4.74 0.18
N LEU A 16 8.24 4.02 1.27
CA LEU A 16 9.60 3.87 1.79
C LEU A 16 10.52 3.13 0.80
N ALA A 17 10.07 2.01 0.25
CA ALA A 17 10.82 1.28 -0.79
C ALA A 17 11.06 2.15 -2.03
N GLY A 18 10.08 2.97 -2.42
CA GLY A 18 10.21 3.95 -3.50
C GLY A 18 11.23 5.05 -3.20
N ALA A 19 11.22 5.59 -1.98
CA ALA A 19 12.19 6.59 -1.54
C ALA A 19 13.61 6.03 -1.52
N LEU A 20 13.80 4.83 -0.98
CA LEU A 20 15.11 4.14 -0.96
C LEU A 20 15.64 3.89 -2.38
N ARG A 21 14.79 3.43 -3.29
CA ARG A 21 15.16 3.27 -4.71
C ARG A 21 15.55 4.59 -5.38
N LYS A 22 14.82 5.69 -5.10
CA LYS A 22 15.15 7.02 -5.64
C LYS A 22 16.47 7.55 -5.10
N LEU A 23 16.76 7.34 -3.82
CA LEU A 23 18.04 7.73 -3.22
C LEU A 23 19.21 6.91 -3.79
N ALA A 24 19.00 5.60 -3.99
CA ALA A 24 19.99 4.75 -4.66
C ALA A 24 20.26 5.19 -6.10
N ALA A 25 19.23 5.59 -6.85
CA ALA A 25 19.37 6.09 -8.22
C ALA A 25 20.12 7.43 -8.31
N ARG A 26 19.88 8.37 -7.38
CA ARG A 26 20.58 9.67 -7.38
C ARG A 26 22.08 9.56 -7.14
N ILE A 27 22.53 8.60 -6.32
CA ILE A 27 23.97 8.38 -6.13
C ILE A 27 24.63 7.87 -7.42
N LEU A 28 23.93 7.06 -8.21
CA LEU A 28 24.45 6.62 -9.51
C LEU A 28 24.69 7.78 -10.46
N GLU A 29 23.77 8.73 -10.53
CA GLU A 29 23.87 9.92 -11.39
C GLU A 29 25.08 10.78 -10.99
N VAL A 30 25.23 11.07 -9.69
CA VAL A 30 26.37 11.87 -9.18
C VAL A 30 27.72 11.22 -9.49
N VAL A 31 27.82 9.88 -9.38
CA VAL A 31 29.05 9.15 -9.70
C VAL A 31 29.33 9.14 -11.21
N GLU A 32 28.31 9.07 -12.06
CA GLU A 32 28.47 9.15 -13.52
C GLU A 32 28.98 10.52 -13.96
N ASP A 33 28.44 11.61 -13.40
CA ASP A 33 28.87 12.98 -13.71
C ASP A 33 30.34 13.22 -13.31
N THR A 34 30.76 12.74 -12.13
CA THR A 34 32.17 12.83 -11.69
C THR A 34 33.15 11.98 -12.50
N SER A 35 32.66 11.00 -13.27
CA SER A 35 33.53 10.15 -14.11
C SER A 35 33.73 10.69 -15.54
N ASN A 36 32.92 11.68 -15.94
CA ASN A 36 33.01 12.32 -17.25
C ASN A 36 33.78 13.66 -17.20
N GLU A 37 33.97 14.26 -16.03
CA GLU A 37 34.89 15.39 -15.84
C GLU A 37 36.27 14.86 -15.39
N GLY A 38 37.29 15.16 -16.19
CA GLY A 38 38.58 14.47 -16.19
C GLY A 38 39.40 14.55 -14.90
N GLU A 39 40.40 13.65 -14.84
CA GLU A 39 41.50 13.63 -13.89
C GLU A 39 41.97 15.04 -13.49
N THR A 40 41.87 15.39 -12.20
CA THR A 40 42.93 16.09 -11.45
C THR A 40 42.63 16.19 -9.96
N THR A 41 43.69 15.97 -9.18
CA THR A 41 43.90 16.21 -7.74
C THR A 41 43.22 15.28 -6.74
N ASP A 42 43.98 14.22 -6.41
CA ASP A 42 44.02 13.61 -5.09
C ASP A 42 44.26 14.68 -4.01
N THR A 43 43.23 15.02 -3.24
CA THR A 43 43.19 15.26 -1.77
C THR A 43 41.84 15.92 -1.45
N ASP A 44 41.11 15.40 -0.45
CA ASP A 44 39.89 15.98 0.16
C ASP A 44 38.50 15.39 -0.20
N LEU A 45 38.40 14.08 -0.48
CA LEU A 45 37.08 13.38 -0.51
C LEU A 45 37.01 12.13 0.38
N GLN A 46 37.84 12.05 1.43
CA GLN A 46 37.79 10.92 2.38
C GLN A 46 36.76 11.06 3.51
N ASP A 47 36.11 12.22 3.68
CA ASP A 47 35.22 12.46 4.84
C ASP A 47 33.73 12.63 4.54
N SER A 48 33.29 12.42 3.29
CA SER A 48 31.86 12.32 2.95
C SER A 48 31.35 10.88 3.03
N THR A 49 31.50 10.29 4.22
CA THR A 49 30.57 9.32 4.85
C THR A 49 29.88 8.28 3.97
N SER A 50 30.40 7.04 3.98
CA SER A 50 29.75 5.75 4.29
C SER A 50 28.21 5.57 4.18
N ILE A 51 27.49 6.22 3.27
CA ILE A 51 26.05 6.02 3.11
C ILE A 51 25.82 5.13 1.88
N SER A 52 25.88 3.83 2.11
CA SER A 52 25.44 2.82 1.14
C SER A 52 23.91 2.79 1.13
N TRP A 53 23.28 3.33 0.08
CA TRP A 53 21.84 3.15 -0.10
C TRP A 53 21.50 1.77 -0.65
N TYR A 54 20.26 1.36 -0.39
CA TYR A 54 19.75 0.06 -0.76
C TYR A 54 18.84 0.14 -1.97
N SER A 55 19.15 -0.65 -3.00
CA SER A 55 18.19 -0.99 -4.03
C SER A 55 17.25 -2.06 -3.48
N VAL A 56 16.03 -1.64 -3.11
CA VAL A 56 15.03 -2.51 -2.48
C VAL A 56 14.21 -3.24 -3.54
N TYR A 57 14.20 -4.57 -3.46
CA TYR A 57 13.29 -5.45 -4.20
C TYR A 57 12.25 -6.03 -3.24
N THR A 58 10.98 -5.98 -3.60
CA THR A 58 9.89 -6.43 -2.72
C THR A 58 9.19 -7.65 -3.32
N VAL A 59 9.06 -8.71 -2.52
CA VAL A 59 8.26 -9.90 -2.81
C VAL A 59 7.11 -9.93 -1.83
N VAL A 60 5.87 -10.04 -2.33
CA VAL A 60 4.67 -10.11 -1.50
C VAL A 60 4.13 -11.54 -1.53
N LEU A 61 3.85 -12.10 -0.36
CA LEU A 61 3.13 -13.36 -0.18
C LEU A 61 1.85 -13.07 0.60
N PHE A 62 0.81 -13.85 0.34
CA PHE A 62 -0.51 -13.73 0.97
C PHE A 62 -0.77 -14.95 1.85
N PRO A 63 -0.47 -14.90 3.17
CA PRO A 63 -0.61 -16.07 4.04
C PRO A 63 -2.05 -16.55 4.20
N ASN A 64 -3.03 -15.68 3.96
CA ASN A 64 -4.46 -16.00 3.97
C ASN A 64 -4.95 -16.71 2.70
N ALA A 65 -4.20 -16.65 1.61
CA ALA A 65 -4.56 -17.26 0.32
C ALA A 65 -3.96 -18.66 0.12
N LEU A 66 -3.07 -19.08 1.01
CA LEU A 66 -2.32 -20.34 0.92
C LEU A 66 -2.53 -21.17 2.18
N LEU A 67 -2.50 -22.49 2.04
CA LEU A 67 -2.46 -23.39 3.18
C LEU A 67 -1.13 -23.23 3.93
N HIS A 68 -1.13 -23.55 5.22
CA HIS A 68 0.07 -23.48 6.05
C HIS A 68 1.25 -24.27 5.44
N GLU A 69 0.95 -25.45 4.92
CA GLU A 69 1.90 -26.34 4.25
C GLU A 69 2.44 -25.76 2.93
N GLU A 70 1.64 -24.98 2.22
CA GLU A 70 2.05 -24.33 0.96
C GLU A 70 2.95 -23.12 1.24
N ILE A 71 2.85 -22.50 2.41
CA ILE A 71 3.69 -21.37 2.82
C ILE A 71 5.03 -21.87 3.35
N PHE A 72 5.03 -22.76 4.34
CA PHE A 72 6.23 -23.19 5.05
C PHE A 72 6.84 -24.49 4.53
N GLY A 73 6.10 -25.26 3.74
CA GLY A 73 6.49 -26.57 3.27
C GLY A 73 5.91 -27.71 4.11
N ALA A 74 5.86 -28.89 3.51
CA ALA A 74 5.36 -30.12 4.13
C ALA A 74 6.11 -31.35 3.61
N CYS A 75 6.03 -32.43 4.38
CA CYS A 75 6.52 -33.72 3.94
C CYS A 75 5.48 -34.38 3.03
N THR A 76 5.89 -34.84 1.85
CA THR A 76 4.97 -35.53 0.94
C THR A 76 4.73 -36.96 1.44
N GLU A 77 3.47 -37.32 1.70
CA GLU A 77 3.06 -38.64 2.24
C GLU A 77 3.56 -39.83 1.41
N GLN A 78 3.74 -39.66 0.10
CA GLN A 78 4.08 -40.76 -0.82
C GLN A 78 5.58 -41.05 -0.94
N GLN A 79 6.45 -40.09 -0.62
CA GLN A 79 7.90 -40.21 -0.88
C GLN A 79 8.76 -39.87 0.35
N CYS A 80 8.16 -39.44 1.46
CA CYS A 80 8.87 -38.87 2.62
C CYS A 80 9.86 -37.76 2.22
N THR A 81 9.63 -37.11 1.07
CA THR A 81 10.46 -36.02 0.56
C THR A 81 9.89 -34.69 1.03
N TRP A 82 10.77 -33.83 1.50
CA TRP A 82 10.41 -32.48 1.90
C TRP A 82 10.06 -31.64 0.67
N ARG A 83 8.88 -31.00 0.70
CA ARG A 83 8.44 -30.04 -0.31
C ARG A 83 8.52 -28.64 0.27
N ASP A 84 9.33 -27.79 -0.34
CA ASP A 84 9.40 -26.38 0.05
C ASP A 84 8.12 -25.62 -0.25
N GLY A 85 7.66 -24.87 0.74
CA GLY A 85 6.63 -23.85 0.58
C GLY A 85 7.16 -22.55 -0.04
N ALA A 86 6.23 -21.65 -0.34
CA ALA A 86 6.51 -20.36 -0.95
C ALA A 86 7.49 -19.51 -0.13
N PHE A 87 7.31 -19.45 1.19
CA PHE A 87 8.18 -18.68 2.09
C PHE A 87 9.59 -19.27 2.10
N THR A 88 9.72 -20.59 2.27
CA THR A 88 11.02 -21.29 2.25
C THR A 88 11.76 -21.16 0.92
N LYS A 89 11.03 -21.21 -0.20
CA LYS A 89 11.62 -20.95 -1.52
C LYS A 89 12.19 -19.55 -1.60
N VAL A 90 11.43 -18.53 -1.19
CA VAL A 90 11.88 -17.13 -1.23
C VAL A 90 13.06 -16.89 -0.28
N LEU A 91 13.11 -17.56 0.88
CA LEU A 91 14.24 -17.51 1.81
C LEU A 91 15.52 -18.12 1.21
N ARG A 92 15.39 -19.29 0.56
CA ARG A 92 16.52 -20.01 -0.05
C ARG A 92 16.98 -19.37 -1.36
N ASP A 93 16.07 -18.71 -2.07
CA ASP A 93 16.33 -18.10 -3.35
C ASP A 93 17.35 -16.97 -3.21
N SER A 94 18.59 -17.40 -3.40
CA SER A 94 19.80 -16.61 -3.49
C SER A 94 20.02 -16.40 -4.98
N GLU A 95 19.68 -15.21 -5.49
CA GLU A 95 20.16 -14.76 -6.80
C GLU A 95 19.80 -15.62 -8.04
N ARG A 96 18.52 -15.96 -8.30
CA ARG A 96 18.11 -16.26 -9.71
C ARG A 96 17.65 -15.04 -10.50
N HIS A 97 17.51 -13.90 -9.83
CA HIS A 97 17.26 -12.62 -10.47
C HIS A 97 18.56 -11.82 -10.62
N ASP A 98 19.52 -12.41 -11.36
CA ASP A 98 20.27 -11.64 -12.34
C ASP A 98 19.23 -11.11 -13.37
N LEU A 99 18.53 -10.06 -12.98
CA LEU A 99 17.64 -9.31 -13.84
C LEU A 99 18.51 -8.66 -14.91
N SER A 100 18.61 -9.34 -16.04
CA SER A 100 18.89 -8.76 -17.36
C SER A 100 17.94 -7.61 -17.74
N ALA A 101 16.95 -7.30 -16.89
CA ALA A 101 16.02 -6.19 -17.00
C ALA A 101 16.36 -4.96 -16.14
N ASN A 102 17.42 -4.99 -15.33
CA ASN A 102 17.93 -3.78 -14.66
C ASN A 102 19.20 -3.31 -15.39
N PRO A 103 19.28 -2.05 -15.88
CA PRO A 103 20.49 -1.52 -16.54
C PRO A 103 21.73 -1.53 -15.62
N PHE A 104 21.53 -1.78 -14.32
CA PHE A 104 22.55 -1.80 -13.27
C PHE A 104 23.39 -3.09 -13.19
N SER A 105 23.08 -4.15 -13.93
CA SER A 105 23.82 -5.44 -13.89
C SER A 105 25.13 -5.43 -14.68
N LYS A 106 25.35 -4.45 -15.57
CA LYS A 106 26.51 -4.43 -16.49
C LYS A 106 27.80 -3.84 -15.93
N LEU A 107 27.85 -3.42 -14.66
CA LEU A 107 29.00 -2.65 -14.18
C LEU A 107 29.64 -3.24 -12.92
N GLY A 108 30.56 -4.18 -13.17
CA GLY A 108 31.32 -4.93 -12.16
C GLY A 108 32.14 -4.10 -11.16
N LYS A 109 32.28 -2.78 -11.37
CA LYS A 109 32.93 -1.84 -10.43
C LYS A 109 31.97 -1.01 -9.57
N ARG A 110 30.65 -1.01 -9.84
CA ARG A 110 29.63 -0.20 -9.11
C ARG A 110 28.96 -0.93 -7.93
N ARG A 111 29.34 -2.20 -7.65
CA ARG A 111 28.75 -3.03 -6.58
C ARG A 111 29.10 -2.56 -5.16
N THR A 112 30.10 -1.69 -4.99
CA THR A 112 30.58 -1.23 -3.68
C THR A 112 29.73 -0.11 -3.06
N LEU A 113 28.98 0.65 -3.85
CA LEU A 113 28.18 1.79 -3.37
C LEU A 113 26.69 1.47 -3.19
N ILE A 114 26.18 0.46 -3.91
CA ILE A 114 24.75 0.09 -3.88
C ILE A 114 24.60 -1.35 -3.43
N ARG A 115 24.00 -1.51 -2.25
CA ARG A 115 23.63 -2.82 -1.72
C ARG A 115 22.23 -3.19 -2.22
N LYS A 116 22.03 -4.46 -2.54
CA LYS A 116 20.69 -5.00 -2.82
C LYS A 116 20.04 -5.42 -1.51
N MET A 117 18.76 -5.09 -1.37
CA MET A 117 17.96 -5.44 -0.19
C MET A 117 16.69 -6.15 -0.64
N LYS A 118 16.40 -7.32 -0.08
CA LYS A 118 15.17 -8.06 -0.37
C LYS A 118 14.16 -7.87 0.76
N TRP A 119 12.99 -7.34 0.46
CA TRP A 119 11.87 -7.22 1.40
C TRP A 119 10.85 -8.30 1.09
N LEU A 120 10.64 -9.21 2.03
CA LEU A 120 9.60 -10.22 1.97
C LEU A 120 8.40 -9.75 2.80
N VAL A 121 7.34 -9.36 2.12
CA VAL A 121 6.11 -8.86 2.73
C VAL A 121 5.10 -10.00 2.82
N LEU A 122 4.56 -10.23 4.02
CA LEU A 122 3.49 -11.17 4.30
C LEU A 122 2.22 -10.35 4.52
N ASP A 123 1.31 -10.34 3.56
CA ASP A 123 0.09 -9.54 3.59
C ASP A 123 -1.14 -10.39 3.88
N GLY A 124 -1.71 -10.22 5.07
CA GLY A 124 -2.92 -10.90 5.50
C GLY A 124 -2.72 -11.78 6.72
N ASP A 125 -3.83 -11.99 7.44
CA ASP A 125 -3.87 -12.81 8.65
C ASP A 125 -4.29 -14.25 8.33
N PRO A 126 -3.44 -15.25 8.57
CA PRO A 126 -3.84 -16.65 8.46
C PRO A 126 -4.71 -17.03 9.67
N LEU A 127 -6.02 -16.81 9.53
CA LEU A 127 -7.04 -17.12 10.55
C LEU A 127 -7.05 -18.60 10.96
N ALA A 128 -6.57 -19.49 10.09
CA ALA A 128 -6.54 -20.94 10.31
C ALA A 128 -5.39 -21.44 11.20
N THR A 129 -4.43 -20.58 11.57
CA THR A 129 -3.28 -21.01 12.41
C THR A 129 -2.94 -19.94 13.45
N PRO A 130 -3.51 -20.03 14.67
CA PRO A 130 -3.08 -19.22 15.80
C PRO A 130 -1.57 -19.37 16.04
N GLY A 131 -0.88 -18.29 16.42
CA GLY A 131 0.57 -18.33 16.67
C GLY A 131 1.44 -18.49 15.42
N TRP A 132 0.93 -18.24 14.21
CA TRP A 132 1.73 -18.35 12.99
C TRP A 132 3.00 -17.47 13.00
N LEU A 133 2.96 -16.32 13.68
CA LEU A 133 4.11 -15.45 13.89
C LEU A 133 5.21 -16.11 14.75
N ASP A 134 4.85 -17.06 15.62
CA ASP A 134 5.82 -17.76 16.47
C ASP A 134 6.81 -18.57 15.63
N ARG A 135 6.37 -19.08 14.48
CA ARG A 135 7.22 -19.79 13.50
C ARG A 135 8.29 -18.88 12.88
N LEU A 136 8.05 -17.57 12.87
CA LEU A 136 8.97 -16.57 12.32
C LEU A 136 9.90 -15.97 13.37
N SER A 137 9.68 -16.24 14.67
CA SER A 137 10.44 -15.65 15.78
C SER A 137 11.96 -15.84 15.62
N THR A 138 12.40 -16.99 15.13
CA THR A 138 13.83 -17.30 14.93
C THR A 138 14.51 -16.42 13.88
N LEU A 139 13.76 -15.75 12.99
CA LEU A 139 14.28 -14.77 12.04
C LEU A 139 14.58 -13.40 12.67
N GLY A 140 14.03 -13.11 13.85
CA GLY A 140 14.29 -11.88 14.60
C GLY A 140 15.56 -11.91 15.46
N LYS A 141 16.29 -13.03 15.47
CA LYS A 141 17.49 -13.24 16.30
C LYS A 141 18.76 -12.75 15.59
N SER A 142 19.85 -12.58 16.35
CA SER A 142 21.17 -12.15 15.83
C SER A 142 21.71 -13.06 14.72
N GLN A 143 21.34 -14.35 14.75
CA GLN A 143 21.56 -15.30 13.67
C GLN A 143 20.19 -15.75 13.14
N PRO A 144 19.68 -15.14 12.05
CA PRO A 144 18.35 -15.44 11.55
C PRO A 144 18.34 -16.80 10.84
N PHE A 145 17.46 -17.69 11.28
CA PHE A 145 17.15 -18.94 10.59
C PHE A 145 15.65 -19.24 10.72
N LEU A 146 15.11 -20.05 9.83
CA LEU A 146 13.78 -20.62 9.93
C LEU A 146 13.91 -22.11 10.27
N SER A 147 13.24 -22.56 11.33
CA SER A 147 13.17 -23.97 11.68
C SER A 147 11.96 -24.62 11.01
N LEU A 148 12.21 -25.57 10.12
CA LEU A 148 11.16 -26.32 9.45
C LEU A 148 10.69 -27.49 10.29
N SER A 149 9.47 -27.98 10.02
CA SER A 149 8.92 -29.17 10.66
C SER A 149 9.72 -30.44 10.35
N SER A 150 10.53 -30.44 9.27
CA SER A 150 11.52 -31.48 8.98
C SER A 150 12.72 -31.49 9.93
N GLY A 151 12.88 -30.46 10.77
CA GLY A 151 14.10 -30.22 11.54
C GLY A 151 15.21 -29.49 10.75
N GLU A 152 15.00 -29.25 9.45
CA GLU A 152 15.94 -28.48 8.64
C GLU A 152 15.95 -27.01 9.07
N LYS A 153 17.14 -26.41 9.10
CA LYS A 153 17.33 -24.97 9.34
C LYS A 153 17.58 -24.27 8.01
N VAL A 154 16.62 -23.45 7.60
CA VAL A 154 16.75 -22.62 6.41
C VAL A 154 17.29 -21.26 6.81
N TRP A 155 18.44 -20.91 6.25
CA TRP A 155 19.07 -19.62 6.45
C TRP A 155 18.63 -18.67 5.33
N PRO A 156 18.30 -17.41 5.65
CA PRO A 156 18.16 -16.38 4.62
C PRO A 156 19.42 -16.33 3.74
N SER A 157 19.25 -16.04 2.45
CA SER A 157 20.39 -15.81 1.56
C SER A 157 21.32 -14.71 2.11
N ARG A 158 22.59 -14.69 1.66
CA ARG A 158 23.60 -13.71 2.12
C ARG A 158 23.26 -12.25 1.77
N GLU A 159 22.19 -12.01 1.00
CA GLU A 159 21.68 -10.67 0.75
C GLU A 159 20.97 -10.14 2.00
N GLU A 160 21.04 -8.82 2.23
CA GLU A 160 20.34 -8.21 3.34
C GLU A 160 18.80 -8.35 3.12
N MET A 161 18.19 -9.32 3.80
CA MET A 161 16.76 -9.60 3.70
C MET A 161 16.01 -9.04 4.92
N ARG A 162 14.83 -8.44 4.71
CA ARG A 162 13.88 -8.08 5.78
C ARG A 162 12.56 -8.79 5.54
N VAL A 163 11.97 -9.28 6.61
CA VAL A 163 10.60 -9.80 6.59
C VAL A 163 9.70 -8.74 7.20
N LEU A 164 8.63 -8.38 6.49
CA LEU A 164 7.60 -7.46 6.94
C LEU A 164 6.30 -8.24 7.01
N ALA A 165 5.61 -8.22 8.13
CA ALA A 165 4.25 -8.76 8.25
C ALA A 165 3.24 -7.61 8.30
N GLU A 166 2.24 -7.65 7.42
CA GLU A 166 1.07 -6.80 7.41
C GLU A 166 -0.12 -7.59 7.96
N VAL A 167 -0.53 -7.24 9.18
CA VAL A 167 -1.54 -7.98 9.96
C VAL A 167 -2.58 -7.02 10.52
N THR A 168 -3.82 -7.47 10.69
CA THR A 168 -4.87 -6.67 11.31
C THR A 168 -4.83 -6.76 12.82
N ASP A 169 -4.60 -7.97 13.34
CA ASP A 169 -4.53 -8.26 14.76
C ASP A 169 -3.39 -9.24 15.08
N ILE A 170 -2.78 -9.06 16.25
CA ILE A 170 -1.70 -9.91 16.78
C ILE A 170 -2.09 -10.57 18.11
N SER A 171 -3.36 -10.49 18.52
CA SER A 171 -3.86 -11.13 19.74
C SER A 171 -3.56 -12.63 19.82
N GLY A 172 -3.51 -13.32 18.67
CA GLY A 172 -3.18 -14.73 18.57
C GLY A 172 -1.69 -15.08 18.57
N ALA A 173 -0.78 -14.10 18.73
CA ALA A 173 0.67 -14.33 18.76
C ALA A 173 1.22 -14.41 20.18
N SER A 174 2.27 -15.21 20.39
CA SER A 174 2.90 -15.29 21.71
C SER A 174 3.63 -13.98 22.06
N PRO A 175 3.61 -13.52 23.33
CA PRO A 175 4.36 -12.32 23.73
C PRO A 175 5.86 -12.41 23.40
N SER A 176 6.44 -13.61 23.51
CA SER A 176 7.83 -13.86 23.16
C SER A 176 8.12 -13.58 21.68
N ALA A 177 7.25 -14.01 20.76
CA ALA A 177 7.42 -13.72 19.33
C ALA A 177 7.23 -12.22 19.03
N VAL A 178 6.28 -11.57 19.71
CA VAL A 178 6.05 -10.12 19.55
C VAL A 178 7.28 -9.31 20.01
N THR A 179 7.92 -9.70 21.12
CA THR A 179 9.13 -9.01 21.61
C THR A 179 10.34 -9.10 20.68
N GLN A 180 10.37 -10.10 19.80
CA GLN A 180 11.44 -10.28 18.80
C GLN A 180 11.18 -9.49 17.50
N CYS A 181 10.02 -8.83 17.40
CA CYS A 181 9.60 -8.08 16.22
C CYS A 181 9.57 -6.57 16.48
N CYS A 182 9.90 -5.76 15.46
CA CYS A 182 9.62 -4.34 15.49
C CYS A 182 8.14 -4.09 15.17
N LEU A 183 7.39 -3.57 16.15
CA LEU A 183 5.97 -3.28 16.01
C LEU A 183 5.74 -1.83 15.54
N VAL A 184 5.01 -1.68 14.45
CA VAL A 184 4.52 -0.38 13.97
C VAL A 184 3.01 -0.46 13.86
N TYR A 185 2.31 0.33 14.67
CA TYR A 185 0.85 0.38 14.70
C TYR A 185 0.30 1.49 13.81
N PHE A 186 -0.68 1.14 12.99
CA PHE A 186 -1.37 2.03 12.05
C PHE A 186 -2.81 2.17 12.49
N SER A 187 -3.14 3.32 13.10
CA SER A 187 -4.50 3.58 13.56
C SER A 187 -5.51 3.70 12.40
N GLY A 188 -5.10 4.23 11.24
CA GLY A 188 -6.01 4.51 10.11
C GLY A 188 -7.07 5.58 10.40
N LYS A 189 -7.08 6.15 11.60
CA LYS A 189 -8.02 7.20 12.01
C LYS A 189 -7.86 8.45 11.15
N ASP A 190 -8.98 9.01 10.72
CA ASP A 190 -9.06 10.23 9.91
C ASP A 190 -8.31 10.15 8.56
N LEU A 191 -7.89 8.95 8.12
CA LEU A 191 -7.16 8.77 6.86
C LEU A 191 -7.97 9.24 5.65
N TRP A 192 -9.30 9.08 5.70
CA TRP A 192 -10.21 9.55 4.67
C TRP A 192 -10.10 11.07 4.42
N LYS A 193 -9.77 11.88 5.44
CA LYS A 193 -9.58 13.33 5.27
C LYS A 193 -8.35 13.63 4.43
N SER A 194 -7.27 12.91 4.69
CA SER A 194 -6.01 13.02 3.92
C SER A 194 -6.21 12.57 2.48
N VAL A 195 -6.93 11.47 2.27
CA VAL A 195 -7.27 10.96 0.94
C VAL A 195 -8.14 11.96 0.18
N TRP A 196 -9.19 12.49 0.81
CA TRP A 196 -10.03 13.53 0.23
C TRP A 196 -9.24 14.78 -0.15
N LYS A 197 -8.37 15.25 0.75
CA LYS A 197 -7.50 16.41 0.48
C LYS A 197 -6.59 16.15 -0.72
N ALA A 198 -5.92 14.99 -0.75
CA ALA A 198 -5.03 14.62 -1.84
C ALA A 198 -5.77 14.55 -3.19
N GLU A 199 -7.00 14.07 -3.20
CA GLU A 199 -7.85 14.04 -4.39
C GLU A 199 -8.21 15.45 -4.87
N MET A 200 -8.61 16.34 -3.97
CA MET A 200 -8.89 17.74 -4.32
C MET A 200 -7.64 18.46 -4.86
N ASP A 201 -6.49 18.21 -4.25
CA ASP A 201 -5.21 18.77 -4.72
C ASP A 201 -4.78 18.18 -6.08
N PHE A 202 -5.19 16.95 -6.40
CA PHE A 202 -4.98 16.33 -7.70
C PHE A 202 -5.88 16.96 -8.77
N LEU A 203 -7.19 17.02 -8.54
CA LEU A 203 -8.14 17.60 -9.49
C LEU A 203 -7.85 19.09 -9.78
N TYR A 204 -7.35 19.81 -8.78
CA TYR A 204 -6.88 21.19 -8.94
C TYR A 204 -5.66 21.28 -9.87
N ARG A 205 -4.66 20.42 -9.69
CA ARG A 205 -3.44 20.40 -10.53
C ARG A 205 -3.72 20.02 -11.98
N GLU A 206 -4.67 19.11 -12.20
CA GLU A 206 -5.13 18.72 -13.54
C GLU A 206 -5.99 19.82 -14.22
N HIS A 207 -6.18 21.00 -13.58
CA HIS A 207 -7.01 22.11 -14.07
C HIS A 207 -8.45 21.70 -14.42
N THR A 208 -8.96 20.64 -13.79
CA THR A 208 -10.27 20.07 -14.11
C THR A 208 -11.43 20.82 -13.44
N LEU A 209 -11.16 21.57 -12.37
CA LEU A 209 -12.17 22.23 -11.55
C LEU A 209 -11.92 23.73 -11.46
N ASP A 210 -12.98 24.51 -11.61
CA ASP A 210 -12.98 25.92 -11.27
C ASP A 210 -12.80 26.11 -9.75
N HIS A 211 -12.22 27.24 -9.36
CA HIS A 211 -11.96 27.58 -7.97
C HIS A 211 -13.26 27.65 -7.15
N SER A 212 -14.35 28.15 -7.74
CA SER A 212 -15.68 28.21 -7.12
C SER A 212 -16.22 26.81 -6.79
N THR A 213 -16.23 25.90 -7.76
CA THR A 213 -16.63 24.50 -7.61
C THR A 213 -15.80 23.77 -6.57
N MET A 214 -14.48 23.98 -6.56
CA MET A 214 -13.60 23.39 -5.57
C MET A 214 -13.95 23.84 -4.14
N GLN A 215 -14.20 25.14 -3.94
CA GLN A 215 -14.60 25.65 -2.62
C GLN A 215 -15.95 25.10 -2.19
N MET A 216 -16.92 25.03 -3.11
CA MET A 216 -18.22 24.42 -2.86
C MET A 216 -18.08 22.95 -2.40
N TRP A 217 -17.35 22.13 -3.15
CA TRP A 217 -17.16 20.72 -2.80
C TRP A 217 -16.40 20.52 -1.50
N LYS A 218 -15.38 21.35 -1.22
CA LYS A 218 -14.67 21.33 0.07
C LYS A 218 -15.61 21.64 1.23
N SER A 219 -16.47 22.66 1.07
CA SER A 219 -17.48 23.02 2.07
C SER A 219 -18.51 21.92 2.28
N MET A 220 -19.05 21.36 1.20
CA MET A 220 -20.03 20.27 1.27
C MET A 220 -19.44 19.01 1.90
N ALA A 221 -18.21 18.62 1.54
CA ALA A 221 -17.55 17.45 2.11
C ALA A 221 -17.24 17.63 3.61
N ALA A 222 -16.80 18.83 4.01
CA ALA A 222 -16.54 19.14 5.41
C ALA A 222 -17.81 19.03 6.27
N ASP A 223 -18.96 19.46 5.74
CA ASP A 223 -20.23 19.40 6.46
C ASP A 223 -20.87 18.01 6.44
N LEU A 224 -20.89 17.34 5.28
CA LEU A 224 -21.61 16.08 5.09
C LEU A 224 -20.82 14.87 5.55
N PHE A 225 -19.53 14.73 5.19
CA PHE A 225 -18.83 13.44 5.37
C PHE A 225 -18.71 13.08 6.85
N ALA A 226 -18.27 14.02 7.70
CA ALA A 226 -18.09 13.73 9.13
C ALA A 226 -19.43 13.42 9.84
N ARG A 227 -20.49 14.16 9.51
CA ARG A 227 -21.83 13.94 10.08
C ARG A 227 -22.39 12.59 9.67
N THR A 228 -22.25 12.25 8.39
CA THR A 228 -22.79 11.00 7.84
C THR A 228 -22.03 9.78 8.33
N LEU A 229 -20.71 9.86 8.43
CA LEU A 229 -19.91 8.79 9.05
C LEU A 229 -20.30 8.58 10.51
N THR A 230 -20.50 9.67 11.26
CA THR A 230 -20.99 9.58 12.65
C THR A 230 -22.37 8.95 12.72
N PHE A 231 -23.28 9.34 11.82
CA PHE A 231 -24.63 8.79 11.71
C PHE A 231 -24.62 7.29 11.36
N ILE A 232 -23.80 6.85 10.40
CA ILE A 232 -23.68 5.44 10.00
C ILE A 232 -23.21 4.59 11.18
N LYS A 233 -22.21 5.08 11.95
CA LYS A 233 -21.72 4.40 13.16
C LYS A 233 -22.79 4.27 14.23
N LEU A 234 -23.48 5.38 14.54
CA LEU A 234 -24.47 5.41 15.61
C LEU A 234 -25.66 4.48 15.32
N ASN A 235 -26.05 4.35 14.05
CA ASN A 235 -27.18 3.50 13.66
C ASN A 235 -26.80 2.05 13.36
N ALA A 236 -25.53 1.66 13.55
CA ALA A 236 -25.00 0.34 13.24
C ALA A 236 -25.47 -0.16 11.86
N LEU A 237 -25.48 0.73 10.86
CA LEU A 237 -25.79 0.35 9.49
C LEU A 237 -24.56 -0.37 8.94
N THR A 238 -24.44 -1.64 9.32
CA THR A 238 -23.30 -2.48 9.01
C THR A 238 -23.21 -2.63 7.50
N SER A 239 -22.06 -2.26 6.92
CA SER A 239 -21.70 -2.63 5.55
C SER A 239 -21.92 -4.13 5.36
N VAL A 240 -22.55 -4.54 4.26
CA VAL A 240 -22.80 -5.96 3.91
C VAL A 240 -21.49 -6.79 3.90
N MET A 241 -20.32 -6.13 3.83
CA MET A 241 -19.00 -6.76 3.89
C MET A 241 -18.52 -7.12 5.31
N LEU A 242 -19.18 -6.63 6.37
CA LEU A 242 -18.84 -6.91 7.78
C LEU A 242 -19.68 -8.03 8.40
N THR A 243 -20.64 -8.59 7.65
CA THR A 243 -21.66 -9.52 8.18
C THR A 243 -21.16 -10.92 8.54
N ASP A 244 -19.94 -11.32 8.13
CA ASP A 244 -19.49 -12.70 8.29
C ASP A 244 -18.72 -13.02 9.58
N ASN A 245 -18.44 -12.06 10.46
CA ASN A 245 -17.79 -12.34 11.75
C ASN A 245 -18.75 -12.21 12.95
N ASN A 246 -19.77 -13.08 12.96
CA ASN A 246 -20.70 -13.26 14.10
C ASN A 246 -20.05 -13.77 15.40
N ALA A 247 -18.72 -13.91 15.46
CA ALA A 247 -17.98 -14.31 16.67
C ALA A 247 -17.19 -13.18 17.36
N ALA A 248 -17.08 -11.99 16.75
CA ALA A 248 -16.22 -10.93 17.28
C ALA A 248 -17.00 -9.62 17.52
N LYS A 249 -18.03 -9.66 18.36
CA LYS A 249 -18.79 -8.48 18.80
C LYS A 249 -17.98 -7.44 19.60
N ASN A 250 -16.68 -7.68 19.85
CA ASN A 250 -15.83 -6.81 20.66
C ASN A 250 -14.56 -6.30 19.96
N SER A 251 -14.33 -6.61 18.67
CA SER A 251 -13.17 -6.05 17.95
C SER A 251 -13.60 -4.92 17.03
N SER A 252 -13.31 -3.69 17.45
CA SER A 252 -13.46 -2.44 16.68
C SER A 252 -12.50 -2.35 15.47
N TYR A 253 -12.12 -3.47 14.87
CA TYR A 253 -11.12 -3.57 13.79
C TYR A 253 -11.77 -3.87 12.43
N GLY A 254 -12.99 -3.38 12.23
CA GLY A 254 -13.54 -3.20 10.88
C GLY A 254 -12.68 -2.24 10.06
N ALA A 255 -12.81 -2.28 8.73
CA ALA A 255 -12.07 -1.43 7.80
C ALA A 255 -11.95 0.02 8.30
N SER A 256 -10.81 0.67 7.99
CA SER A 256 -10.50 2.03 8.41
C SER A 256 -11.71 2.94 8.23
N ASP A 257 -12.17 3.43 9.37
CA ASP A 257 -13.44 4.10 9.56
C ASP A 257 -13.67 5.24 8.54
N GLY A 258 -14.71 5.08 7.72
CA GLY A 258 -15.13 6.05 6.71
C GLY A 258 -14.31 6.11 5.43
N LEU A 259 -13.21 5.36 5.34
CA LEU A 259 -12.36 5.36 4.15
C LEU A 259 -13.04 4.66 2.98
N GLN A 260 -13.77 3.57 3.21
CA GLN A 260 -14.43 2.82 2.14
C GLN A 260 -15.46 3.69 1.43
N GLU A 261 -16.25 4.43 2.19
CA GLU A 261 -17.30 5.33 1.73
C GLU A 261 -16.72 6.50 0.95
N VAL A 262 -15.66 7.13 1.47
CA VAL A 262 -14.98 8.24 0.81
C VAL A 262 -14.26 7.77 -0.47
N MET A 263 -13.64 6.59 -0.46
CA MET A 263 -13.03 6.02 -1.66
C MET A 263 -14.07 5.67 -2.72
N SER A 264 -15.23 5.13 -2.32
CA SER A 264 -16.35 4.87 -3.22
C SER A 264 -16.89 6.18 -3.83
N PHE A 265 -17.09 7.19 -2.98
CA PHE A 265 -17.46 8.55 -3.40
C PHE A 265 -16.50 9.11 -4.45
N ILE A 266 -15.19 9.09 -4.18
CA ILE A 266 -14.16 9.61 -5.09
C ILE A 266 -14.21 8.86 -6.43
N ARG A 267 -14.32 7.53 -6.41
CA ARG A 267 -14.40 6.73 -7.63
C ARG A 267 -15.61 7.10 -8.50
N ILE A 268 -16.78 7.27 -7.88
CA ILE A 268 -18.01 7.65 -8.59
C ILE A 268 -17.89 9.07 -9.13
N LEU A 269 -17.37 10.00 -8.32
CA LEU A 269 -17.17 11.39 -8.72
C LEU A 269 -16.22 11.49 -9.94
N ASN A 270 -15.09 10.79 -9.89
CA ASN A 270 -14.12 10.78 -10.99
C ASN A 270 -14.72 10.13 -12.25
N ALA A 271 -15.50 9.06 -12.10
CA ALA A 271 -16.18 8.45 -13.24
C ALA A 271 -17.19 9.41 -13.90
N LEU A 272 -17.94 10.19 -13.10
CA LEU A 272 -18.86 11.21 -13.62
C LEU A 272 -18.10 12.36 -14.30
N LEU A 273 -16.98 12.82 -13.72
CA LEU A 273 -16.12 13.84 -14.32
C LEU A 273 -15.53 13.38 -15.67
N ASP A 274 -15.06 12.13 -15.75
CA ASP A 274 -14.57 11.54 -16.99
C ASP A 274 -15.67 11.42 -18.06
N GLN A 275 -16.90 11.10 -17.67
CA GLN A 275 -18.03 11.06 -18.59
C GLN A 275 -18.42 12.44 -19.10
N CYS A 276 -18.43 13.47 -18.24
CA CYS A 276 -18.63 14.85 -18.69
C CYS A 276 -17.55 15.28 -19.68
N ARG A 277 -16.28 14.91 -19.44
CA ARG A 277 -15.17 15.18 -20.35
C ARG A 277 -15.35 14.51 -21.72
N LYS A 278 -15.81 13.26 -21.75
CA LYS A 278 -16.06 12.50 -22.98
C LYS A 278 -17.35 12.91 -23.70
N GLY A 279 -18.36 13.38 -22.97
CA GLY A 279 -19.67 13.79 -23.48
C GLY A 279 -19.63 15.02 -24.39
N TYR A 280 -18.66 15.93 -24.22
CA TYR A 280 -18.40 17.02 -25.18
C TYR A 280 -17.79 16.52 -26.52
N GLY A 281 -17.47 15.23 -26.66
CA GLY A 281 -16.96 14.61 -27.88
C GLY A 281 -18.00 13.93 -28.78
N LEU A 282 -19.27 13.86 -28.36
CA LEU A 282 -20.34 13.22 -29.14
C LEU A 282 -21.44 14.22 -29.50
N LYS A 283 -21.22 14.92 -30.62
CA LYS A 283 -22.17 15.67 -31.47
C LYS A 283 -23.00 16.78 -30.80
N CYS A 284 -22.71 18.03 -31.13
CA CYS A 284 -23.74 19.06 -31.39
C CYS A 284 -23.24 20.13 -32.39
N PRO A 285 -24.08 20.61 -33.33
CA PRO A 285 -23.72 21.68 -34.27
C PRO A 285 -23.78 23.07 -33.59
N PRO A 286 -23.17 24.12 -34.18
CA PRO A 286 -22.98 25.39 -33.50
C PRO A 286 -24.24 26.26 -33.63
N LYS A 287 -24.76 26.78 -32.50
CA LYS A 287 -25.61 27.99 -32.50
C LYS A 287 -25.35 28.87 -31.28
N GLU A 288 -24.63 29.95 -31.57
CA GLU A 288 -24.88 31.35 -31.21
C GLU A 288 -25.23 31.76 -29.76
N THR A 289 -24.21 32.29 -29.09
CA THR A 289 -24.16 33.67 -28.54
C THR A 289 -25.27 34.16 -27.60
N GLN A 290 -25.60 33.40 -26.53
CA GLN A 290 -26.12 33.99 -25.27
C GLN A 290 -25.79 33.19 -23.99
N ASP A 291 -24.94 32.17 -24.08
CA ASP A 291 -24.85 31.11 -23.09
C ASP A 291 -23.78 31.26 -21.99
N SER A 292 -23.06 32.38 -21.86
CA SER A 292 -21.94 32.42 -20.88
C SER A 292 -22.38 32.33 -19.42
N LEU A 293 -23.47 33.02 -19.04
CA LEU A 293 -24.02 33.00 -17.67
C LEU A 293 -24.84 31.74 -17.39
N ILE A 294 -25.65 31.29 -18.35
CA ILE A 294 -26.45 30.07 -18.22
C ILE A 294 -25.55 28.83 -18.24
N ALA A 295 -24.45 28.85 -19.01
CA ALA A 295 -23.41 27.81 -18.91
C ALA A 295 -22.74 27.83 -17.54
N SER A 296 -22.45 29.00 -16.95
CA SER A 296 -21.83 29.08 -15.60
C SER A 296 -22.75 28.60 -14.46
N ILE A 297 -24.06 28.91 -14.53
CA ILE A 297 -25.05 28.43 -13.56
C ILE A 297 -25.33 26.94 -13.79
N SER A 298 -25.36 26.50 -15.05
CA SER A 298 -25.47 25.09 -15.42
C SER A 298 -24.26 24.29 -14.95
N THR A 299 -23.04 24.84 -15.01
CA THR A 299 -21.83 24.16 -14.51
C THR A 299 -21.81 24.07 -12.99
N GLU A 300 -22.22 25.10 -12.26
CA GLU A 300 -22.29 25.06 -10.79
C GLU A 300 -23.38 24.08 -10.30
N VAL A 301 -24.59 24.15 -10.88
CA VAL A 301 -25.69 23.24 -10.55
C VAL A 301 -25.35 21.80 -10.96
N CYS A 302 -24.73 21.60 -12.13
CA CYS A 302 -24.26 20.29 -12.57
C CYS A 302 -23.18 19.74 -11.62
N ALA A 303 -22.17 20.55 -11.25
CA ALA A 303 -21.13 20.13 -10.32
C ALA A 303 -21.69 19.81 -8.92
N ARG A 304 -22.71 20.54 -8.46
CA ARG A 304 -23.43 20.22 -7.23
C ARG A 304 -24.17 18.90 -7.34
N ASN A 305 -24.88 18.66 -8.45
CA ASN A 305 -25.62 17.43 -8.69
C ASN A 305 -24.69 16.22 -8.79
N MET A 306 -23.55 16.35 -9.47
CA MET A 306 -22.52 15.30 -9.54
C MET A 306 -22.00 14.93 -8.16
N PHE A 307 -21.70 15.94 -7.32
CA PHE A 307 -21.30 15.71 -5.94
C PHE A 307 -22.38 14.97 -5.16
N VAL A 308 -23.64 15.41 -5.23
CA VAL A 308 -24.74 14.79 -4.48
C VAL A 308 -24.99 13.34 -4.94
N VAL A 309 -24.96 13.07 -6.25
CA VAL A 309 -25.10 11.70 -6.78
C VAL A 309 -23.96 10.82 -6.28
N ALA A 310 -22.71 11.27 -6.41
CA ALA A 310 -21.55 10.53 -5.91
C ALA A 310 -21.64 10.31 -4.40
N TYR A 311 -22.13 11.29 -3.64
CA TYR A 311 -22.30 11.22 -2.20
C TYR A 311 -23.34 10.17 -1.78
N ILE A 312 -24.53 10.18 -2.40
CA ILE A 312 -25.59 9.21 -2.10
C ILE A 312 -25.12 7.79 -2.39
N TRP A 313 -24.51 7.56 -3.56
CA TRP A 313 -24.08 6.21 -3.95
C TRP A 313 -22.79 5.78 -3.23
N GLY A 314 -21.88 6.69 -2.92
CA GLY A 314 -20.64 6.42 -2.20
C GLY A 314 -20.88 6.00 -0.75
N PHE A 315 -21.71 6.75 -0.02
CA PHE A 315 -22.02 6.51 1.39
C PHE A 315 -23.24 5.60 1.59
N GLY A 316 -24.14 5.49 0.61
CA GLY A 316 -25.35 4.68 0.71
C GLY A 316 -25.29 3.32 0.02
N GLY A 317 -24.43 3.16 -0.99
CA GLY A 317 -24.45 1.97 -1.87
C GLY A 317 -24.07 0.65 -1.20
N HIS A 318 -23.41 0.69 -0.04
CA HIS A 318 -23.02 -0.50 0.72
C HIS A 318 -23.96 -0.79 1.91
N LEU A 319 -24.97 0.07 2.12
CA LEU A 319 -25.96 -0.10 3.18
C LEU A 319 -26.97 -1.16 2.72
N HIS A 320 -27.34 -2.07 3.62
CA HIS A 320 -28.33 -3.10 3.33
C HIS A 320 -29.70 -2.43 3.07
N PRO A 321 -30.38 -2.74 1.96
CA PRO A 321 -31.78 -2.34 1.79
C PRO A 321 -32.60 -3.12 2.81
N ARG A 322 -33.05 -2.46 3.88
CA ARG A 322 -33.96 -3.07 4.85
C ARG A 322 -35.35 -3.24 4.24
#